data_AF-A0A1H9AX32-F1
#
_entry.id   AF-A0A1H9AX32-F1
#
_cell.length_a   1.000
_cell.length_b   1.000
_cell.length_c   1.000
_cell.angle_alpha   90.00
_cell.angle_beta   90.00
_cell.angle_gamma   90.00
#
_symmetry.space_group_name_H-M   'P 1'
#
loop_
_entity.id
_entity.type
_entity.pdbx_description
1 polymer ?
#
loop_
_entity_poly.entity_id
_entity_poly.type
_entity_poly.pdbx_seq_one_letter_code
_entity_poly.pdbx_strand_id
1 'polypeptide(L)' 'MRFMVFVRSSGPLAALHGDELLRAGVLLDAGDFVPDACGVSGFWLIDVRDREEAVARMKRIALPACVVEIRQVAVV' A
#
# COMPACT_ATOMS: atom_id res chain seq x y z
N MET A 1 4.08 10.91 -8.84
CA MET A 1 4.92 9.72 -9.13
C MET A 1 4.19 8.50 -8.59
N ARG A 2 4.17 7.40 -9.35
CA ARG A 2 3.43 6.21 -8.94
C ARG A 2 4.30 5.30 -8.09
N PHE A 3 3.76 4.88 -6.96
CA PHE A 3 4.39 3.92 -6.07
C PHE A 3 3.43 2.76 -5.82
N MET A 4 3.96 1.56 -5.94
CA MET A 4 3.30 0.34 -5.52
C MET A 4 3.78 -0.02 -4.12
N VAL A 5 2.83 -0.18 -3.21
CA VAL A 5 3.06 -0.53 -1.82
C VAL A 5 2.54 -1.94 -1.61
N PHE A 6 3.42 -2.87 -1.23
CA PHE A 6 3.05 -4.23 -0.88
C PHE A 6 2.97 -4.36 0.63
N VAL A 7 1.90 -4.98 1.12
CA VAL A 7 1.71 -5.28 2.53
C VAL A 7 1.92 -6.77 2.74
N ARG A 8 2.71 -7.12 3.76
CA ARG A 8 2.90 -8.51 4.20
C ARG A 8 2.40 -8.64 5.63
N SER A 9 1.35 -9.44 5.81
CA SER A 9 0.70 -9.71 7.09
C SER A 9 0.10 -11.11 7.09
N SER A 10 -0.29 -11.59 8.27
CA SER A 10 -0.95 -12.89 8.47
C SER A 10 -2.40 -12.95 7.97
N GLY A 11 -2.96 -11.85 7.48
CA GLY A 11 -4.33 -11.76 6.96
C GLY A 11 -4.51 -10.56 6.02
N PRO A 12 -5.67 -10.42 5.35
CA PRO A 12 -5.96 -9.34 4.42
C PRO A 12 -5.96 -7.99 5.15
N LEU A 13 -5.31 -6.98 4.55
CA LEU A 13 -5.13 -5.65 5.17
C LEU A 13 -5.25 -4.51 4.16
N ALA A 14 -4.96 -4.76 2.88
CA ALA A 14 -4.88 -3.69 1.90
C ALA A 14 -6.26 -3.08 1.64
N ALA A 15 -7.32 -3.88 1.46
CA ALA A 15 -8.66 -3.33 1.26
C ALA A 15 -9.23 -2.66 2.52
N LEU A 16 -8.81 -3.09 3.72
CA LEU A 16 -9.37 -2.63 4.99
C LEU A 16 -8.77 -1.29 5.49
N HIS A 17 -7.56 -0.95 5.06
CA HIS A 17 -6.83 0.22 5.58
C HIS A 17 -6.54 1.29 4.51
N GLY A 18 -7.18 1.21 3.34
CA GLY A 18 -7.00 2.15 2.23
C GLY A 18 -7.72 3.50 2.37
N ASP A 19 -8.64 3.65 3.34
CA ASP A 19 -9.50 4.83 3.49
C ASP A 19 -8.73 6.15 3.64
N GLU A 20 -7.61 6.15 4.37
CA GLU A 20 -6.79 7.35 4.54
C GLU A 20 -6.14 7.79 3.23
N LEU A 21 -5.71 6.83 2.41
CA LEU A 21 -5.13 7.09 1.09
C LEU A 21 -6.20 7.59 0.11
N LEU A 22 -7.40 7.01 0.19
CA LEU A 22 -8.55 7.43 -0.60
C LEU A 22 -8.97 8.87 -0.23
N ARG A 23 -9.13 9.17 1.05
CA ARG A 23 -9.51 10.51 1.54
C ARG A 23 -8.48 11.57 1.19
N ALA A 24 -7.21 11.20 1.13
CA ALA A 24 -6.16 12.11 0.71
C ALA A 24 -6.03 12.25 -0.82
N GLY A 25 -6.85 11.55 -1.60
CA GLY A 25 -6.87 11.63 -3.07
C GLY A 25 -5.62 11.04 -3.73
N VAL A 26 -4.89 10.16 -3.04
CA VAL A 26 -3.63 9.58 -3.56
C VAL A 26 -3.76 8.11 -3.93
N LEU A 27 -4.85 7.43 -3.57
CA LEU A 27 -5.08 6.03 -3.90
C LEU A 27 -5.55 5.90 -5.36
N LEU A 28 -4.78 5.18 -6.18
CA LEU A 28 -5.13 4.85 -7.56
C LEU A 28 -5.79 3.48 -7.67
N ASP A 29 -5.29 2.49 -6.93
CA ASP A 29 -5.82 1.12 -6.94
C ASP A 29 -5.44 0.39 -5.64
N ALA A 30 -6.19 -0.64 -5.28
CA ALA A 30 -5.97 -1.45 -4.08
C ALA A 30 -6.50 -2.87 -4.29
N GLY A 31 -5.80 -3.85 -3.73
CA GLY A 31 -6.29 -5.24 -3.74
C GLY A 31 -5.63 -6.09 -2.68
N ASP A 32 -6.41 -6.96 -2.07
CA ASP A 32 -5.87 -8.07 -1.28
C ASP A 32 -5.58 -9.26 -2.20
N PHE A 33 -4.48 -9.96 -1.92
CA PHE A 33 -4.16 -11.21 -2.58
C PHE A 33 -4.89 -12.37 -1.88
N VAL A 34 -5.07 -13.47 -2.61
CA VAL A 34 -5.60 -14.70 -2.03
C VAL A 34 -4.66 -15.16 -0.91
N PRO A 35 -5.18 -15.58 0.26
CA PRO A 35 -4.35 -16.11 1.34
C PRO A 35 -3.39 -17.21 0.85
N ASP A 36 -2.19 -17.25 1.45
CA ASP A 36 -1.06 -18.12 1.10
C ASP A 36 -0.34 -17.82 -0.24
N ALA A 37 -0.73 -16.77 -0.96
CA ALA A 37 0.04 -16.28 -2.11
C ALA A 37 1.31 -15.54 -1.65
N CYS A 38 2.45 -16.24 -1.64
CA CYS A 38 3.79 -15.65 -1.56
C CYS A 38 4.10 -14.74 -0.36
N GLY A 39 3.36 -14.86 0.75
CA GLY A 39 3.59 -14.08 1.97
C GLY A 39 3.30 -12.56 1.82
N VAL A 40 2.57 -12.17 0.78
CA VAL A 40 2.07 -10.80 0.57
C VAL A 40 0.56 -10.83 0.70
N SER A 41 0.01 -9.98 1.58
CA SER A 41 -1.42 -9.94 1.85
C SER A 41 -2.17 -9.02 0.90
N GLY A 42 -1.52 -8.00 0.34
CA GLY A 42 -2.15 -7.10 -0.63
C GLY A 42 -1.25 -5.98 -1.11
N PHE A 43 -1.83 -5.06 -1.86
CA PHE A 43 -1.14 -3.90 -2.40
C PHE A 43 -2.01 -2.63 -2.40
N TRP A 44 -1.32 -1.48 -2.42
CA TRP A 44 -1.86 -0.19 -2.84
C TRP A 44 -1.02 0.38 -3.97
N LEU A 45 -1.67 0.92 -4.99
CA LEU A 45 -1.05 1.80 -5.97
C LEU A 45 -1.39 3.25 -5.59
N ILE A 46 -0.38 4.06 -5.34
CA ILE A 46 -0.55 5.46 -4.93
C ILE A 46 0.16 6.42 -5.89
N ASP A 47 -0.39 7.63 -6.04
CA ASP A 47 0.25 8.75 -6.72
C ASP A 47 0.65 9.82 -5.71
N VAL A 48 1.96 9.99 -5.51
CA VAL A 48 2.55 10.92 -4.54
C VAL A 48 3.76 11.62 -5.15
N ARG A 49 4.21 12.73 -4.56
CA ARG A 49 5.30 13.54 -5.12
C ARG A 49 6.62 12.76 -5.21
N ASP A 50 6.94 12.04 -4.14
CA ASP A 50 8.23 11.39 -3.96
C ASP A 50 8.13 10.21 -2.97
N ARG A 51 9.26 9.51 -2.78
CA ARG A 51 9.35 8.36 -1.89
C ARG A 51 9.17 8.74 -0.42
N GLU A 52 9.56 9.94 -0.02
CA GLU A 52 9.44 10.40 1.37
C GLU A 52 7.97 10.59 1.73
N GLU A 53 7.18 11.16 0.82
CA GLU A 53 5.72 11.26 0.97
C GLU A 53 5.08 9.87 1.07
N ALA A 54 5.47 8.91 0.21
CA ALA A 54 4.98 7.54 0.28
C ALA A 54 5.22 6.93 1.69
N VAL A 55 6.45 7.05 2.20
CA VAL A 55 6.82 6.55 3.54
C VAL A 55 6.06 7.27 4.64
N ALA A 56 5.95 8.59 4.57
CA ALA A 56 5.25 9.40 5.57
C ALA A 56 3.77 9.02 5.66
N ARG A 57 3.14 8.71 4.52
CA ARG A 57 1.75 8.22 4.48
C ARG A 57 1.62 6.82 5.07
N MET A 58 2.52 5.89 4.73
CA MET A 58 2.47 4.54 5.31
C MET A 58 2.62 4.54 6.83
N LYS A 59 3.38 5.49 7.40
CA LYS A 59 3.51 5.65 8.85
C LYS A 59 2.25 6.18 9.54
N ARG A 60 1.33 6.81 8.82
CA ARG A 60 0.07 7.35 9.38
C ARG A 60 -1.02 6.30 9.47
N ILE A 61 -0.99 5.32 8.56
CA ILE A 61 -1.95 4.22 8.55
C ILE A 61 -1.69 3.35 9.77
N ALA A 62 -2.70 3.18 10.61
CA ALA A 62 -2.66 2.30 11.77
C ALA A 62 -2.72 0.82 11.33
N LEU A 63 -1.58 0.30 10.84
CA LEU A 63 -1.45 -1.10 10.47
C LEU A 63 -1.04 -1.94 11.69
N PRO A 64 -1.54 -3.18 11.81
CA PRO A 64 -0.99 -4.14 12.76
C PRO A 64 0.46 -4.49 12.39
N ALA A 65 1.14 -5.30 13.20
CA ALA A 65 2.50 -5.76 12.91
C ALA A 65 2.58 -6.40 11.51
N CYS A 66 3.06 -5.63 10.54
CA CYS A 66 3.15 -5.99 9.14
C CYS A 66 4.42 -5.40 8.54
N VAL A 67 4.87 -5.97 7.42
CA VAL A 67 5.99 -5.44 6.65
C VAL A 67 5.43 -4.76 5.42
N VAL A 68 5.84 -3.50 5.21
CA VAL A 68 5.43 -2.72 4.04
C VAL A 68 6.64 -2.52 3.13
N GLU A 69 6.51 -2.89 1.88
CA GLU A 69 7.52 -2.71 0.84
C GLU A 69 7.04 -1.66 -0.17
N ILE A 70 7.83 -0.61 -0.40
CA ILE A 70 7.47 0.50 -1.30
C ILE A 70 8.38 0.47 -2.53
N ARG A 71 7.78 0.34 -3.71
CA ARG A 71 8.48 0.37 -5.01
C ARG A 71 7.94 1.48 -5.89
N GLN A 72 8.83 2.25 -6.51
CA GLN A 72 8.43 3.18 -7.56
C GLN A 72 8.11 2.39 -8.83
N VAL A 73 7.01 2.76 -9.51
CA VAL A 73 6.60 2.14 -10.77
C VAL A 73 6.47 3.20 -11.86
N ALA A 74 6.95 2.86 -13.06
CA ALA A 74 6.72 3.64 -14.26
C ALA A 74 5.63 2.94 -15.08
N VAL A 75 4.65 3.69 -15.57
CA VAL A 75 3.69 3.18 -16.56
C VAL A 75 4.29 3.51 -17.92
N VAL A 76 4.59 2.46 -18.68
CA VAL A 76 5.17 2.53 -20.03
C VAL A 76 4.04 2.49 -21.06
#